data_AF-A0A2S0L6I4-F1
#
_entry.id   AF-A0A2S0L6I4-F1
#
_cell.length_a   1.000
_cell.length_b   1.000
_cell.length_c   1.000
_cell.angle_alpha   90.00
_cell.angle_beta   90.00
_cell.angle_gamma   90.00
#
_symmetry.space_group_name_H-M   'P 1'
#
loop_
_entity.id
_entity.type
_entity.pdbx_description
1 polymer ?
#
loop_
_entity_poly.entity_id
_entity_poly.type
_entity_poly.pdbx_seq_one_letter_code
_entity_poly.pdbx_strand_id
1 'polypeptide(L)'
;MEYIKKRSILLVAILVLSMVLGSISIVSAASRTQDVYKSYDMSVKSGSSAYGYTDGNKWSAVYEKVLGTNGTTLTPIWYSADGSNYYPVEVSRVYQSGGYVYTFKANGAVLYTGQNAVMNPAIIAKLYDKKLTKTIYSGTETVSNQTFNGPVEVEAGANITFDNVKFNNGLTTYGVSNVSNSSFTDSTAVNRGSGKTYIADTHFGHTASSSSFYGQTSSVVGVKLKSNRLSDAVKGKAYAELLSFPDFSYTYYPSSYSARVTAKMHYDTVSIVGALPSGLAASAANYDATAEKTDVNITGTPTAEGIDQLFDINFTEGVSKLNITIPMLINVNAYSVEYMIVGDTPSGYMAPSTVTGVGYGETVTLEAAPNSISGQKNGVNGTWEFSGWSTDRNNISTTKVTTVNVTQNTVVYGQWIFKADSTSSATVTPASGNSSRNSAPAANTVSKHKVHRHGPKTGDSNDIGGYLLVLGVASAMLAVVSKRKAN
;
A
#
# COMPACT_ATOMS: atom_id res chain seq x y z
N MET A 1 54.30 5.03 -60.48
CA MET A 1 53.08 5.87 -60.58
C MET A 1 51.84 5.26 -59.88
N GLU A 2 51.92 4.06 -59.26
CA GLU A 2 50.76 3.45 -58.57
C GLU A 2 50.53 3.93 -57.12
N TYR A 3 51.59 4.36 -56.42
CA TYR A 3 51.52 4.69 -54.99
C TYR A 3 50.60 5.89 -54.66
N ILE A 4 50.32 6.75 -55.65
CA ILE A 4 49.48 7.94 -55.47
C ILE A 4 47.98 7.58 -55.61
N LYS A 5 47.59 6.67 -56.52
CA LYS A 5 46.18 6.29 -56.73
C LYS A 5 45.55 5.61 -55.51
N LYS A 6 46.29 4.81 -54.75
CA LYS A 6 45.77 4.14 -53.53
C LYS A 6 45.49 5.12 -52.39
N ARG A 7 46.23 6.24 -52.27
CA ARG A 7 45.97 7.25 -51.23
C ARG A 7 44.71 8.09 -51.52
N SER A 8 44.44 8.41 -52.79
CA SER A 8 43.23 9.15 -53.19
C SER A 8 41.94 8.38 -52.85
N ILE A 9 41.90 7.07 -53.14
CA ILE A 9 40.73 6.22 -52.85
C ILE A 9 40.51 6.07 -51.34
N LEU A 10 41.59 5.92 -50.55
CA LEU A 10 41.49 5.81 -49.10
C LEU A 10 41.00 7.13 -48.45
N LEU A 11 41.47 8.28 -48.94
CA LEU A 11 41.04 9.59 -48.44
C LEU A 11 39.56 9.88 -48.76
N VAL A 12 39.08 9.51 -49.95
CA VAL A 12 37.65 9.68 -50.30
C VAL A 12 36.77 8.71 -49.48
N ALA A 13 37.20 7.47 -49.25
CA ALA A 13 36.46 6.54 -48.38
C ALA A 13 36.37 7.04 -46.93
N ILE A 14 37.44 7.64 -46.39
CA ILE A 14 37.45 8.24 -45.05
C ILE A 14 36.55 9.49 -44.99
N LEU A 15 36.51 10.31 -46.04
CA LEU A 15 35.65 11.51 -46.09
C LEU A 15 34.15 11.17 -46.23
N VAL A 16 33.81 10.09 -46.93
CA VAL A 16 32.42 9.62 -47.04
C VAL A 16 31.98 8.96 -45.72
N LEU A 17 32.85 8.23 -45.03
CA LEU A 17 32.53 7.63 -43.74
C LEU A 17 32.38 8.69 -42.62
N SER A 18 33.14 9.79 -42.68
CA SER A 18 32.97 10.92 -41.74
C SER A 18 31.70 11.74 -42.00
N MET A 19 31.20 11.79 -43.24
CA MET A 19 29.89 12.40 -43.54
C MET A 19 28.69 11.54 -43.12
N VAL A 20 28.82 10.21 -43.04
CA VAL A 20 27.75 9.32 -42.56
C VAL A 20 27.71 9.23 -41.02
N LEU A 21 28.81 9.52 -40.32
CA LEU A 21 28.87 9.60 -38.86
C LEU A 21 28.54 11.00 -38.28
N GLY A 22 28.22 11.98 -39.13
CA GLY A 22 27.97 13.37 -38.75
C GLY A 22 26.64 13.66 -38.02
N SER A 23 25.90 12.65 -37.54
CA SER A 23 24.58 12.83 -36.91
C SER A 23 24.27 11.89 -35.74
N ILE A 24 25.27 11.60 -34.90
CA ILE A 24 25.02 11.10 -33.54
C ILE A 24 25.62 12.08 -32.54
N SER A 25 24.76 12.81 -31.85
CA SER A 25 25.14 13.82 -30.87
C SER A 25 26.01 13.24 -29.76
N ILE A 26 27.20 13.83 -29.57
CA ILE A 26 28.12 13.47 -28.50
C ILE A 26 27.54 13.95 -27.18
N VAL A 27 26.79 13.09 -26.48
CA VAL A 27 26.38 13.36 -25.09
C VAL A 27 27.52 12.96 -24.17
N SER A 28 28.39 13.93 -23.86
CA SER A 28 29.40 13.76 -22.82
C SER A 28 28.74 13.52 -21.45
N ALA A 29 29.40 12.77 -20.57
CA ALA A 29 28.88 12.45 -19.23
C ALA A 29 28.85 13.67 -18.26
N ALA A 30 29.11 14.88 -18.76
CA ALA A 30 28.99 16.11 -18.02
C ALA A 30 27.50 16.47 -17.83
N SER A 31 26.96 16.13 -16.65
CA SER A 31 25.64 16.52 -16.14
C SER A 31 24.39 15.93 -16.84
N ARG A 32 24.19 14.60 -16.78
CA ARG A 32 22.87 14.00 -17.10
C ARG A 32 21.73 14.36 -16.13
N THR A 33 22.03 14.82 -14.91
CA THR A 33 21.06 15.53 -14.07
C THR A 33 20.51 16.81 -14.73
N GLN A 34 21.22 17.35 -15.74
CA GLN A 34 20.77 18.49 -16.54
C GLN A 34 19.87 18.06 -17.73
N ASP A 35 19.87 16.79 -18.16
CA ASP A 35 18.95 16.31 -19.23
C ASP A 35 17.49 16.18 -18.73
N VAL A 36 17.27 16.23 -17.42
CA VAL A 36 15.94 16.41 -16.79
C VAL A 36 15.49 17.89 -16.82
N TYR A 37 16.43 18.83 -17.00
CA TYR A 37 16.23 20.28 -16.90
C TYR A 37 16.58 21.06 -18.19
N LYS A 38 16.93 20.40 -19.30
CA LYS A 38 17.27 21.11 -20.55
C LYS A 38 16.05 21.72 -21.20
N SER A 39 16.19 22.99 -21.59
CA SER A 39 15.21 23.70 -22.39
C SER A 39 14.90 22.95 -23.69
N TYR A 40 13.61 22.87 -24.01
CA TYR A 40 13.02 22.22 -25.18
C TYR A 40 13.79 22.47 -26.50
N ASP A 41 14.16 21.39 -27.20
CA ASP A 41 14.66 21.45 -28.57
C ASP A 41 13.53 21.87 -29.52
N MET A 42 13.64 23.08 -30.08
CA MET A 42 12.62 23.70 -30.92
C MET A 42 12.49 23.09 -32.33
N SER A 43 13.24 22.04 -32.66
CA SER A 43 13.32 21.49 -34.02
C SER A 43 12.16 20.57 -34.46
N VAL A 44 11.14 20.36 -33.61
CA VAL A 44 10.00 19.48 -33.92
C VAL A 44 9.15 20.03 -35.07
N LYS A 45 9.31 19.43 -36.26
CA LYS A 45 8.48 19.71 -37.43
C LYS A 45 7.08 19.10 -37.28
N SER A 46 6.07 19.78 -37.83
CA SER A 46 4.68 19.31 -37.82
C SER A 46 4.53 17.96 -38.53
N GLY A 47 3.82 17.01 -37.91
CA GLY A 47 3.46 15.73 -38.52
C GLY A 47 4.12 14.48 -37.91
N SER A 48 4.98 14.61 -36.89
CA SER A 48 5.54 13.45 -36.20
C SER A 48 4.48 12.63 -35.46
N SER A 49 4.27 11.40 -35.91
CA SER A 49 3.37 10.40 -35.30
C SER A 49 3.73 10.00 -33.87
N ALA A 50 4.94 10.35 -33.39
CA ALA A 50 5.48 10.07 -32.06
C ALA A 50 4.57 10.49 -30.88
N TYR A 51 3.64 11.42 -31.09
CA TYR A 51 2.72 11.93 -30.05
C TYR A 51 1.23 11.61 -30.30
N GLY A 52 0.90 10.76 -31.28
CA GLY A 52 -0.49 10.30 -31.50
C GLY A 52 -1.47 11.36 -32.01
N TYR A 53 -0.99 12.31 -32.81
CA TYR A 53 -1.81 13.37 -33.42
C TYR A 53 -2.04 13.12 -34.93
N THR A 54 -3.09 12.36 -35.26
CA THR A 54 -3.58 12.20 -36.64
C THR A 54 -4.56 13.31 -37.06
N ASP A 55 -5.37 13.82 -36.13
CA ASP A 55 -6.58 14.60 -36.48
C ASP A 55 -6.36 16.13 -36.48
N GLY A 56 -5.10 16.55 -36.67
CA GLY A 56 -4.72 17.92 -36.91
C GLY A 56 -4.55 18.79 -35.64
N ASN A 57 -3.65 19.76 -35.77
CA ASN A 57 -3.16 20.63 -34.70
C ASN A 57 -4.18 21.69 -34.18
N LYS A 58 -5.49 21.43 -34.24
CA LYS A 58 -6.53 22.43 -33.91
C LYS A 58 -6.72 22.54 -32.39
N TRP A 59 -6.89 23.77 -31.88
CA TRP A 59 -7.08 24.04 -30.45
C TRP A 59 -8.20 23.22 -29.79
N SER A 60 -9.29 22.92 -30.51
CA SER A 60 -10.40 22.10 -30.02
C SER A 60 -9.99 20.65 -29.73
N ALA A 61 -9.23 20.02 -30.62
CA ALA A 61 -8.77 18.63 -30.47
C ALA A 61 -7.72 18.49 -29.36
N VAL A 62 -6.87 19.52 -29.20
CA VAL A 62 -5.91 19.60 -28.09
C VAL A 62 -6.63 19.79 -26.75
N TYR A 63 -7.69 20.61 -26.71
CA TYR A 63 -8.49 20.86 -25.51
C TYR A 63 -9.25 19.61 -25.03
N GLU A 64 -9.92 18.88 -25.93
CA GLU A 64 -10.68 17.69 -25.54
C GLU A 64 -9.78 16.52 -25.14
N LYS A 65 -8.62 16.33 -25.79
CA LYS A 65 -7.63 15.34 -25.35
C LYS A 65 -6.98 15.68 -23.99
N VAL A 66 -6.98 16.96 -23.56
CA VAL A 66 -6.43 17.37 -22.24
C VAL A 66 -7.41 17.03 -21.12
N LEU A 67 -8.71 17.14 -21.39
CA LEU A 67 -9.75 16.84 -20.40
C LEU A 67 -10.00 15.34 -20.22
N GLY A 68 -9.51 14.50 -21.15
CA GLY A 68 -9.65 13.06 -21.12
C GLY A 68 -11.07 12.58 -21.47
N THR A 69 -11.20 11.25 -21.56
CA THR A 69 -12.51 10.58 -21.67
C THR A 69 -12.81 9.89 -20.34
N ASN A 70 -14.07 9.93 -19.89
CA ASN A 70 -14.57 9.42 -18.61
C ASN A 70 -13.82 8.15 -18.10
N GLY A 71 -13.14 8.29 -16.96
CA GLY A 71 -12.52 7.18 -16.23
C GLY A 71 -11.12 7.49 -15.70
N THR A 72 -10.27 8.13 -16.51
CA THR A 72 -8.87 8.39 -16.15
C THR A 72 -8.50 9.85 -16.44
N THR A 73 -8.35 10.66 -15.39
CA THR A 73 -8.05 12.09 -15.52
C THR A 73 -6.56 12.31 -15.79
N LEU A 74 -6.17 12.34 -17.07
CA LEU A 74 -4.84 12.79 -17.46
C LEU A 74 -4.73 14.29 -17.26
N THR A 75 -4.03 14.73 -16.20
CA THR A 75 -3.82 16.16 -15.96
C THR A 75 -2.46 16.57 -16.53
N PRO A 76 -2.39 17.41 -17.57
CA PRO A 76 -1.13 18.02 -17.97
C PRO A 76 -0.63 18.86 -16.80
N ILE A 77 0.66 18.74 -16.49
CA ILE A 77 1.29 19.53 -15.44
C ILE A 77 2.33 20.45 -16.04
N TRP A 78 2.27 21.72 -15.66
CA TRP A 78 3.32 22.67 -15.99
C TRP A 78 4.39 22.62 -14.91
N TYR A 79 5.61 22.30 -15.31
CA TYR A 79 6.76 22.44 -14.45
C TYR A 79 7.13 23.93 -14.33
N SER A 80 7.32 24.40 -13.11
CA SER A 80 7.66 25.79 -12.83
C SER A 80 8.96 26.20 -13.55
N ALA A 81 9.13 27.48 -13.86
CA ALA A 81 10.31 27.96 -14.60
C ALA A 81 11.63 27.81 -13.81
N ASP A 82 11.55 27.69 -12.49
CA ASP A 82 12.64 27.34 -11.58
C ASP A 82 12.81 25.82 -11.37
N GLY A 83 11.94 24.99 -11.97
CA GLY A 83 11.89 23.53 -11.82
C GLY A 83 11.68 23.02 -10.39
N SER A 84 11.14 23.84 -9.49
CA SER A 84 10.90 23.45 -8.10
C SER A 84 9.56 22.73 -7.90
N ASN A 85 8.55 23.02 -8.73
CA ASN A 85 7.16 22.62 -8.50
C ASN A 85 6.44 22.19 -9.78
N TYR A 86 5.45 21.30 -9.65
CA TYR A 86 4.50 20.98 -10.70
C TYR A 86 3.15 21.61 -10.40
N TYR A 87 2.57 22.30 -11.38
CA TYR A 87 1.26 22.92 -11.28
C TYR A 87 0.28 22.25 -12.25
N PRO A 88 -0.96 21.95 -11.86
CA PRO A 88 -1.96 21.47 -12.81
C PRO A 88 -2.22 22.54 -13.89
N VAL A 89 -2.37 22.10 -15.14
CA VAL A 89 -2.76 23.00 -16.23
C VAL A 89 -4.28 23.16 -16.23
N GLU A 90 -4.74 24.31 -15.76
CA GLU A 90 -6.14 24.73 -15.86
C GLU A 90 -6.48 25.02 -17.33
N VAL A 91 -7.48 24.34 -17.85
CA VAL A 91 -8.03 24.57 -19.20
C VAL A 91 -9.40 25.21 -19.13
N SER A 92 -9.59 26.25 -19.95
CA SER A 92 -10.89 26.93 -20.11
C SER A 92 -11.16 27.23 -21.57
N ARG A 93 -12.45 27.24 -21.95
CA ARG A 93 -12.92 27.76 -23.23
C ARG A 93 -14.01 28.80 -23.00
N VAL A 94 -13.93 29.94 -23.70
CA VAL A 94 -14.92 31.01 -23.63
C VAL A 94 -15.38 31.31 -25.05
N TYR A 95 -16.70 31.42 -25.27
CA TYR A 95 -17.24 31.85 -26.55
C TYR A 95 -17.10 33.37 -26.68
N GLN A 96 -16.47 33.84 -27.75
CA GLN A 96 -16.30 35.25 -28.06
C GLN A 96 -16.72 35.51 -29.52
N SER A 97 -16.77 36.79 -29.92
CA SER A 97 -17.11 37.16 -31.29
C SER A 97 -16.16 36.49 -32.30
N GLY A 98 -16.68 35.55 -33.09
CA GLY A 98 -15.91 34.76 -34.05
C GLY A 98 -15.44 33.38 -33.58
N GLY A 99 -15.84 32.89 -32.40
CA GLY A 99 -15.63 31.48 -32.00
C GLY A 99 -15.17 31.25 -30.55
N TYR A 100 -14.73 30.02 -30.27
CA TYR A 100 -14.18 29.67 -28.95
C TYR A 100 -12.71 30.09 -28.83
N VAL A 101 -12.42 30.85 -27.77
CA VAL A 101 -11.06 31.12 -27.29
C VAL A 101 -10.73 30.09 -26.23
N TYR A 102 -9.61 29.39 -26.40
CA TYR A 102 -9.08 28.38 -25.49
C TYR A 102 -7.94 29.00 -24.69
N THR A 103 -7.93 28.81 -23.37
CA THR A 103 -6.87 29.34 -22.49
C THR A 103 -6.38 28.25 -21.54
N PHE A 104 -5.06 28.12 -21.48
CA PHE A 104 -4.31 27.21 -20.62
C PHE A 104 -3.58 28.06 -19.57
N LYS A 105 -3.78 27.78 -18.28
CA LYS A 105 -3.08 28.43 -17.18
C LYS A 105 -2.38 27.40 -16.31
N ALA A 106 -1.39 27.83 -15.54
CA ALA A 106 -0.87 27.08 -14.41
C ALA A 106 -0.42 28.05 -13.32
N ASN A 107 -0.71 27.74 -12.06
CA ASN A 107 -0.47 28.63 -10.92
C ASN A 107 -1.05 30.05 -11.13
N GLY A 108 -2.25 30.14 -11.68
CA GLY A 108 -2.91 31.41 -12.04
C GLY A 108 -2.32 32.16 -13.26
N ALA A 109 -1.10 31.84 -13.70
CA ALA A 109 -0.46 32.45 -14.86
C ALA A 109 -0.97 31.85 -16.17
N VAL A 110 -1.28 32.69 -17.16
CA VAL A 110 -1.65 32.22 -18.51
C VAL A 110 -0.41 31.71 -19.22
N LEU A 111 -0.43 30.42 -19.58
CA LEU A 111 0.61 29.77 -20.39
C LEU A 111 0.38 30.06 -21.87
N TYR A 112 -0.86 29.82 -22.34
CA TYR A 112 -1.23 29.90 -23.75
C TYR A 112 -2.70 30.33 -23.91
N THR A 113 -2.99 31.10 -24.95
CA THR A 113 -4.36 31.42 -25.36
C THR A 113 -4.47 31.48 -26.89
N GLY A 114 -5.62 31.11 -27.47
CA GLY A 114 -5.82 31.12 -28.92
C GLY A 114 -7.21 30.72 -29.38
N GLN A 115 -7.55 31.05 -30.63
CA GLN A 115 -8.88 30.91 -31.24
C GLN A 115 -8.76 30.33 -32.65
N ASN A 116 -9.58 29.32 -32.98
CA ASN A 116 -9.85 28.75 -34.32
C ASN A 116 -8.67 28.41 -35.27
N ALA A 117 -7.41 28.51 -34.83
CA ALA A 117 -6.22 28.29 -35.65
C ALA A 117 -5.60 26.89 -35.46
N VAL A 118 -4.50 26.64 -36.17
CA VAL A 118 -3.54 25.58 -35.83
C VAL A 118 -2.68 26.06 -34.66
N MET A 119 -2.70 25.32 -33.55
CA MET A 119 -1.76 25.51 -32.43
C MET A 119 -0.34 25.17 -32.91
N ASN A 120 0.65 25.95 -32.47
CA ASN A 120 2.05 25.71 -32.79
C ASN A 120 2.48 24.30 -32.30
N PRO A 121 3.09 23.45 -33.15
CA PRO A 121 3.58 22.12 -32.76
C PRO A 121 4.48 22.11 -31.51
N ALA A 122 5.28 23.15 -31.29
CA ALA A 122 6.12 23.28 -30.09
C ALA A 122 5.30 23.52 -28.81
N ILE A 123 4.12 24.13 -28.91
CA ILE A 123 3.18 24.31 -27.80
C ILE A 123 2.45 22.99 -27.53
N ILE A 124 1.98 22.30 -28.59
CA ILE A 124 1.38 20.96 -28.47
C ILE A 124 2.35 19.99 -27.78
N ALA A 125 3.61 19.96 -28.23
CA ALA A 125 4.64 19.09 -27.67
C ALA A 125 4.96 19.39 -26.20
N LYS A 126 4.85 20.65 -25.74
CA LYS A 126 5.00 21.01 -24.32
C LYS A 126 3.77 20.64 -23.48
N LEU A 127 2.56 20.81 -24.01
CA LEU A 127 1.32 20.42 -23.34
C LEU A 127 1.12 18.89 -23.28
N TYR A 128 1.80 18.13 -24.14
CA TYR A 128 1.68 16.67 -24.28
C TYR A 128 3.01 15.93 -24.17
N ASP A 129 4.03 16.53 -23.56
CA ASP A 129 5.19 15.75 -23.16
C ASP A 129 4.71 14.77 -22.08
N LYS A 130 4.87 13.47 -22.34
CA LYS A 130 4.53 12.43 -21.38
C LYS A 130 5.36 12.54 -20.09
N LYS A 131 6.49 13.28 -20.11
CA LYS A 131 7.27 13.67 -18.92
C LYS A 131 6.61 14.77 -18.09
N LEU A 132 5.80 15.61 -18.73
CA LEU A 132 5.04 16.74 -18.15
C LEU A 132 3.53 16.41 -18.03
N THR A 133 3.17 15.13 -17.98
CA THR A 133 1.79 14.68 -17.74
C THR A 133 1.75 13.94 -16.41
N LYS A 134 0.92 14.41 -15.46
CA LYS A 134 0.68 13.69 -14.21
C LYS A 134 -0.42 12.68 -14.44
N THR A 135 -0.18 11.43 -14.10
CA THR A 135 -1.24 10.42 -14.05
C THR A 135 -1.78 10.39 -12.63
N ILE A 136 -3.06 10.70 -12.45
CA ILE A 136 -3.74 10.63 -11.16
C ILE A 136 -4.73 9.48 -11.20
N TYR A 137 -4.63 8.57 -10.24
CA TYR A 137 -5.53 7.44 -10.06
C TYR A 137 -6.46 7.64 -8.87
N SER A 138 -7.72 7.29 -9.08
CA SER A 138 -8.82 7.38 -8.10
C SER A 138 -9.60 6.06 -8.10
N GLY A 139 -10.32 5.76 -7.01
CA GLY A 139 -11.08 4.51 -6.90
C GLY A 139 -10.17 3.26 -6.83
N THR A 140 -10.61 2.15 -7.43
CA THR A 140 -9.91 0.85 -7.37
C THR A 140 -9.62 0.33 -8.77
N GLU A 141 -8.35 0.11 -9.11
CA GLU A 141 -7.90 -0.31 -10.45
C GLU A 141 -6.65 -1.19 -10.36
N THR A 142 -6.46 -2.07 -11.36
CA THR A 142 -5.17 -2.73 -11.62
C THR A 142 -4.59 -2.23 -12.94
N VAL A 143 -3.41 -1.65 -12.86
CA VAL A 143 -2.61 -1.15 -13.98
C VAL A 143 -1.47 -2.13 -14.23
N SER A 144 -1.27 -2.56 -15.49
CA SER A 144 -0.21 -3.52 -15.82
C SER A 144 0.55 -3.18 -17.09
N ASN A 145 1.83 -3.55 -17.13
CA ASN A 145 2.71 -3.44 -18.31
C ASN A 145 2.87 -2.01 -18.87
N GLN A 146 2.67 -0.98 -18.04
CA GLN A 146 2.70 0.43 -18.44
C GLN A 146 4.01 1.12 -18.07
N THR A 147 4.45 2.09 -18.89
CA THR A 147 5.56 3.00 -18.56
C THR A 147 5.03 4.42 -18.37
N PHE A 148 5.22 4.96 -17.17
CA PHE A 148 4.95 6.34 -16.80
C PHE A 148 6.21 7.18 -16.96
N ASN A 149 6.14 8.16 -17.87
CA ASN A 149 7.23 9.09 -18.10
C ASN A 149 7.16 10.34 -17.20
N GLY A 150 5.95 10.68 -16.72
CA GLY A 150 5.68 11.75 -15.78
C GLY A 150 5.26 11.18 -14.41
N PRO A 151 5.03 12.05 -13.41
CA PRO A 151 4.74 11.63 -12.05
C PRO A 151 3.40 10.89 -11.97
N VAL A 152 3.33 9.89 -11.09
CA VAL A 152 2.08 9.19 -10.78
C VAL A 152 1.62 9.57 -9.38
N GLU A 153 0.31 9.75 -9.20
CA GLU A 153 -0.32 9.97 -7.91
C GLU A 153 -1.52 9.05 -7.71
N VAL A 154 -1.71 8.58 -6.47
CA VAL A 154 -2.89 7.83 -6.04
C VAL A 154 -3.61 8.63 -4.97
N GLU A 155 -4.85 9.03 -5.26
CA GLU A 155 -5.67 9.90 -4.40
C GLU A 155 -6.05 9.25 -3.07
N ALA A 156 -6.42 10.06 -2.07
CA ALA A 156 -6.92 9.57 -0.80
C ALA A 156 -8.19 8.71 -0.99
N GLY A 157 -8.24 7.55 -0.35
CA GLY A 157 -9.34 6.59 -0.51
C GLY A 157 -9.28 5.70 -1.75
N ALA A 158 -8.34 5.93 -2.68
CA ALA A 158 -8.08 5.03 -3.80
C ALA A 158 -7.27 3.79 -3.37
N ASN A 159 -7.37 2.69 -4.12
CA ASN A 159 -6.62 1.45 -3.92
C ASN A 159 -6.18 0.87 -5.28
N ILE A 160 -4.94 1.15 -5.67
CA ILE A 160 -4.44 0.90 -7.02
C ILE A 160 -3.35 -0.17 -6.99
N THR A 161 -3.44 -1.14 -7.90
CA THR A 161 -2.39 -2.14 -8.10
C THR A 161 -1.58 -1.81 -9.34
N PHE A 162 -0.26 -1.78 -9.22
CA PHE A 162 0.68 -1.56 -10.32
C PHE A 162 1.55 -2.80 -10.51
N ASP A 163 1.30 -3.59 -11.56
CA ASP A 163 2.04 -4.83 -11.82
C ASP A 163 2.87 -4.76 -13.11
N ASN A 164 4.17 -5.08 -13.02
CA ASN A 164 5.12 -4.96 -14.12
C ASN A 164 5.09 -3.55 -14.77
N VAL A 165 5.06 -2.52 -13.93
CA VAL A 165 5.01 -1.10 -14.31
C VAL A 165 6.39 -0.47 -14.22
N LYS A 166 6.64 0.56 -15.05
CA LYS A 166 7.84 1.39 -14.99
C LYS A 166 7.51 2.84 -14.67
N PHE A 167 8.04 3.35 -13.56
CA PHE A 167 7.97 4.76 -13.17
C PHE A 167 9.29 5.46 -13.50
N ASN A 168 9.26 6.52 -14.31
CA ASN A 168 10.45 7.33 -14.64
C ASN A 168 10.49 8.68 -13.91
N ASN A 169 9.44 9.03 -13.16
CA ASN A 169 9.33 10.31 -12.45
C ASN A 169 8.56 10.17 -11.12
N GLY A 170 8.63 8.99 -10.50
CA GLY A 170 8.14 8.69 -9.15
C GLY A 170 6.65 8.39 -9.00
N LEU A 171 6.30 8.00 -7.77
CA LEU A 171 4.95 7.69 -7.30
C LEU A 171 4.67 8.44 -5.99
N THR A 172 3.55 9.16 -5.90
CA THR A 172 3.06 9.76 -4.66
C THR A 172 1.74 9.10 -4.24
N THR A 173 1.66 8.58 -3.02
CA THR A 173 0.48 7.85 -2.54
C THR A 173 -0.18 8.57 -1.38
N TYR A 174 -1.44 8.97 -1.56
CA TYR A 174 -2.35 9.43 -0.50
C TYR A 174 -3.38 8.35 -0.10
N GLY A 175 -3.71 7.45 -1.04
CA GLY A 175 -4.54 6.25 -0.81
C GLY A 175 -3.70 5.01 -0.55
N VAL A 176 -3.96 3.93 -1.28
CA VAL A 176 -3.20 2.68 -1.23
C VAL A 176 -2.63 2.35 -2.61
N SER A 177 -1.33 2.05 -2.65
CA SER A 177 -0.61 1.62 -3.85
C SER A 177 0.01 0.25 -3.60
N ASN A 178 -0.35 -0.76 -4.39
CA ASN A 178 0.22 -2.11 -4.34
C ASN A 178 1.12 -2.29 -5.57
N VAL A 179 2.44 -2.18 -5.40
CA VAL A 179 3.41 -2.17 -6.50
C VAL A 179 4.16 -3.51 -6.55
N SER A 180 3.96 -4.28 -7.61
CA SER A 180 4.59 -5.59 -7.83
C SER A 180 5.39 -5.65 -9.13
N ASN A 181 6.48 -6.41 -9.14
CA ASN A 181 7.30 -6.72 -10.33
C ASN A 181 7.79 -5.49 -11.12
N SER A 182 7.83 -4.32 -10.49
CA SER A 182 7.91 -3.03 -11.17
C SER A 182 9.33 -2.44 -11.12
N SER A 183 9.52 -1.29 -11.76
CA SER A 183 10.78 -0.55 -11.69
C SER A 183 10.57 0.96 -11.56
N PHE A 184 11.34 1.58 -10.67
CA PHE A 184 11.53 3.01 -10.56
C PHE A 184 12.88 3.36 -11.17
N THR A 185 12.87 4.18 -12.22
CA THR A 185 14.07 4.73 -12.85
C THR A 185 14.33 6.12 -12.29
N ASP A 186 15.49 6.31 -11.64
CA ASP A 186 15.96 7.57 -11.04
C ASP A 186 14.89 8.34 -10.25
N SER A 187 14.05 7.59 -9.52
CA SER A 187 12.89 8.15 -8.85
C SER A 187 12.48 7.37 -7.61
N THR A 188 11.66 8.02 -6.80
CA THR A 188 11.24 7.60 -5.46
C THR A 188 9.74 7.26 -5.44
N ALA A 189 9.35 6.39 -4.50
CA ALA A 189 7.98 6.29 -4.03
C ALA A 189 7.84 7.10 -2.73
N VAL A 190 6.75 7.85 -2.56
CA VAL A 190 6.54 8.72 -1.39
C VAL A 190 5.12 8.57 -0.88
N ASN A 191 4.97 8.31 0.42
CA ASN A 191 3.68 8.31 1.10
C ASN A 191 3.34 9.72 1.61
N ARG A 192 2.07 10.11 1.54
CA ARG A 192 1.56 11.41 2.03
C ARG A 192 0.28 11.21 2.83
N GLY A 193 0.15 11.95 3.94
CA GLY A 193 -0.98 11.79 4.86
C GLY A 193 -1.06 10.35 5.40
N SER A 194 -2.22 9.72 5.26
CA SER A 194 -2.44 8.30 5.61
C SER A 194 -2.07 7.31 4.51
N GLY A 195 -1.45 7.76 3.42
CA GLY A 195 -1.21 6.93 2.24
C GLY A 195 -0.20 5.81 2.47
N LYS A 196 -0.42 4.64 1.85
CA LYS A 196 0.41 3.44 2.02
C LYS A 196 0.83 2.86 0.67
N THR A 197 2.13 2.71 0.48
CA THR A 197 2.70 2.02 -0.69
C THR A 197 3.31 0.70 -0.26
N TYR A 198 2.68 -0.42 -0.64
CA TYR A 198 3.22 -1.77 -0.50
C TYR A 198 4.05 -2.11 -1.73
N ILE A 199 5.26 -2.65 -1.55
CA ILE A 199 6.23 -2.90 -2.62
C ILE A 199 6.67 -4.35 -2.56
N ALA A 200 6.51 -5.07 -3.67
CA ALA A 200 6.97 -6.44 -3.86
C ALA A 200 7.82 -6.57 -5.14
N ASP A 201 8.91 -7.34 -5.06
CA ASP A 201 9.77 -7.74 -6.19
C ASP A 201 10.19 -6.61 -7.17
N THR A 202 10.36 -5.40 -6.65
CA THR A 202 10.48 -4.14 -7.42
C THR A 202 11.88 -3.55 -7.32
N HIS A 203 12.37 -2.96 -8.41
CA HIS A 203 13.70 -2.33 -8.51
C HIS A 203 13.62 -0.81 -8.41
N PHE A 204 14.50 -0.18 -7.63
CA PHE A 204 14.70 1.28 -7.59
C PHE A 204 16.14 1.62 -7.96
N GLY A 205 16.34 2.45 -8.98
CA GLY A 205 17.66 2.88 -9.43
C GLY A 205 17.68 3.17 -10.93
N HIS A 206 18.73 2.80 -11.66
CA HIS A 206 18.79 3.04 -13.12
C HIS A 206 19.74 2.09 -13.86
N THR A 207 19.75 2.18 -15.20
CA THR A 207 20.78 1.54 -16.02
C THR A 207 21.84 2.57 -16.38
N ALA A 208 22.93 2.60 -15.62
CA ALA A 208 24.05 3.48 -15.88
C ALA A 208 24.76 3.02 -17.15
N SER A 209 25.18 3.95 -18.01
CA SER A 209 25.88 3.62 -19.25
C SER A 209 27.14 4.45 -19.42
N SER A 210 28.24 3.80 -19.80
CA SER A 210 29.50 4.46 -20.14
C SER A 210 29.87 4.17 -21.60
N SER A 211 30.52 5.11 -22.26
CA SER A 211 30.93 4.98 -23.66
C SER A 211 32.35 5.49 -23.87
N SER A 212 33.15 4.73 -24.61
CA SER A 212 34.49 5.12 -25.06
C SER A 212 34.65 4.81 -26.55
N PHE A 213 35.83 5.09 -27.11
CA PHE A 213 36.19 4.68 -28.47
C PHE A 213 36.06 3.15 -28.71
N TYR A 214 36.16 2.35 -27.64
CA TYR A 214 36.12 0.89 -27.68
C TYR A 214 34.73 0.28 -27.46
N GLY A 215 33.68 1.10 -27.33
CA GLY A 215 32.28 0.64 -27.24
C GLY A 215 31.48 1.27 -26.10
N GLN A 216 30.30 0.68 -25.85
CA GLN A 216 29.40 1.07 -24.76
C GLN A 216 29.29 -0.06 -23.72
N THR A 217 29.09 0.33 -22.47
CA THR A 217 28.79 -0.56 -21.35
C THR A 217 27.52 -0.12 -20.66
N SER A 218 26.79 -1.08 -20.09
CA SER A 218 25.58 -0.83 -19.29
C SER A 218 25.67 -1.62 -17.98
N SER A 219 25.38 -0.97 -16.87
CA SER A 219 25.28 -1.57 -15.54
C SER A 219 23.97 -1.20 -14.87
N VAL A 220 23.35 -2.15 -14.20
CA VAL A 220 22.17 -1.89 -13.35
C VAL A 220 22.69 -1.40 -12.00
N VAL A 221 22.21 -0.23 -11.58
CA VAL A 221 22.58 0.42 -10.32
C VAL A 221 21.31 0.63 -9.51
N GLY A 222 21.39 0.37 -8.20
CA GLY A 222 20.27 0.54 -7.27
C GLY A 222 19.90 -0.74 -6.52
N VAL A 223 18.75 -0.69 -5.85
CA VAL A 223 18.29 -1.73 -4.93
C VAL A 223 17.08 -2.46 -5.52
N LYS A 224 17.08 -3.80 -5.44
CA LYS A 224 15.89 -4.61 -5.69
C LYS A 224 15.31 -5.10 -4.36
N LEU A 225 14.12 -4.61 -4.02
CA LEU A 225 13.39 -5.03 -2.82
C LEU A 225 12.46 -6.20 -3.13
N LYS A 226 12.53 -7.24 -2.28
CA LYS A 226 11.56 -8.34 -2.26
C LYS A 226 10.26 -7.95 -1.57
N SER A 227 10.38 -7.21 -0.49
CA SER A 227 9.32 -6.59 0.31
C SER A 227 9.86 -5.26 0.83
N ASN A 228 9.03 -4.23 0.95
CA ASN A 228 9.33 -3.07 1.80
C ASN A 228 8.72 -3.18 3.21
N ARG A 229 7.98 -4.25 3.50
CA ARG A 229 7.46 -4.57 4.82
C ARG A 229 8.44 -5.46 5.59
N LEU A 230 8.82 -5.01 6.77
CA LEU A 230 9.57 -5.73 7.80
C LEU A 230 8.71 -6.81 8.46
N SER A 231 9.33 -7.73 9.18
CA SER A 231 8.60 -8.70 10.01
C SER A 231 7.80 -8.02 11.12
N ASP A 232 6.65 -8.61 11.44
CA ASP A 232 5.72 -8.11 12.45
C ASP A 232 6.37 -8.14 13.85
N ALA A 233 6.48 -6.96 14.47
CA ALA A 233 6.91 -6.79 15.85
C ALA A 233 5.72 -6.91 16.83
N VAL A 234 6.02 -6.93 18.12
CA VAL A 234 5.01 -6.97 19.19
C VAL A 234 5.34 -5.90 20.23
N LYS A 235 4.33 -5.12 20.66
CA LYS A 235 4.43 -4.14 21.74
C LYS A 235 5.03 -4.79 22.99
N GLY A 236 6.01 -4.17 23.62
CA GLY A 236 6.67 -4.67 24.83
C GLY A 236 7.63 -5.84 24.62
N LYS A 237 7.74 -6.38 23.40
CA LYS A 237 8.68 -7.48 23.07
C LYS A 237 9.94 -6.93 22.40
N ALA A 238 11.10 -7.47 22.77
CA ALA A 238 12.34 -7.17 22.06
C ALA A 238 12.24 -7.58 20.58
N TYR A 239 12.67 -6.69 19.70
CA TYR A 239 12.65 -6.83 18.25
C TYR A 239 14.04 -6.54 17.68
N ALA A 240 14.42 -7.31 16.66
CA ALA A 240 15.66 -7.13 15.92
C ALA A 240 15.48 -7.67 14.48
N GLU A 241 15.72 -6.83 13.48
CA GLU A 241 15.72 -7.21 12.07
C GLU A 241 16.91 -6.56 11.35
N LEU A 242 17.60 -7.37 10.54
CA LEU A 242 18.75 -6.94 9.75
C LEU A 242 18.30 -6.66 8.31
N LEU A 243 18.33 -5.39 7.91
CA LEU A 243 18.22 -4.99 6.52
C LEU A 243 19.61 -5.09 5.88
N SER A 244 19.73 -5.81 4.76
CA SER A 244 21.01 -6.07 4.10
C SER A 244 20.90 -5.78 2.60
N PHE A 245 21.76 -4.89 2.11
CA PHE A 245 21.72 -4.37 0.75
C PHE A 245 23.03 -4.72 0.03
N PRO A 246 23.04 -5.63 -0.96
CA PRO A 246 24.25 -6.02 -1.65
C PRO A 246 24.77 -4.91 -2.58
N ASP A 247 26.08 -4.92 -2.79
CA ASP A 247 26.77 -4.08 -3.78
C ASP A 247 26.35 -4.45 -5.21
N PHE A 248 26.37 -3.45 -6.09
CA PHE A 248 26.03 -3.59 -7.50
C PHE A 248 27.28 -3.56 -8.39
N SER A 249 27.22 -4.29 -9.51
CA SER A 249 28.35 -4.41 -10.45
C SER A 249 28.34 -3.24 -11.45
N TYR A 250 29.27 -2.31 -11.31
CA TYR A 250 29.44 -1.18 -12.22
C TYR A 250 30.56 -1.41 -13.24
N THR A 251 30.24 -1.34 -14.53
CA THR A 251 31.17 -1.62 -15.64
C THR A 251 31.44 -0.36 -16.45
N TYR A 252 32.69 0.08 -16.48
CA TYR A 252 33.09 1.36 -17.10
C TYR A 252 34.46 1.28 -17.80
N TYR A 253 34.79 2.35 -18.53
CA TYR A 253 36.13 2.58 -19.09
C TYR A 253 36.86 3.62 -18.22
N PRO A 254 37.97 3.27 -17.54
CA PRO A 254 38.72 4.23 -16.71
C PRO A 254 39.33 5.41 -17.49
N SER A 255 39.60 5.21 -18.77
CA SER A 255 40.00 6.27 -19.71
C SER A 255 39.62 5.89 -21.14
N SER A 256 39.71 6.83 -22.08
CA SER A 256 39.46 6.60 -23.52
C SER A 256 40.28 5.48 -24.16
N TYR A 257 41.40 5.08 -23.52
CA TYR A 257 42.34 4.06 -24.03
C TYR A 257 42.52 2.86 -23.08
N SER A 258 41.78 2.81 -21.97
CA SER A 258 41.85 1.72 -21.01
C SER A 258 40.94 0.55 -21.40
N ALA A 259 41.32 -0.66 -21.03
CA ALA A 259 40.41 -1.80 -21.06
C ALA A 259 39.18 -1.56 -20.16
N ARG A 260 38.07 -2.22 -20.49
CA ARG A 260 36.85 -2.21 -19.69
C ARG A 260 37.10 -2.84 -18.31
N VAL A 261 36.68 -2.16 -17.25
CA VAL A 261 36.73 -2.67 -15.86
C VAL A 261 35.30 -2.87 -15.36
N THR A 262 35.07 -3.96 -14.63
CA THR A 262 33.87 -4.15 -13.81
C THR A 262 34.31 -4.12 -12.35
N ALA A 263 33.75 -3.18 -11.58
CA ALA A 263 33.99 -3.02 -10.16
C ALA A 263 32.69 -3.30 -9.37
N LYS A 264 32.83 -3.67 -8.10
CA LYS A 264 31.72 -3.62 -7.14
C LYS A 264 31.65 -2.22 -6.55
N MET A 265 30.44 -1.67 -6.54
CA MET A 265 30.12 -0.37 -5.99
C MET A 265 29.16 -0.55 -4.82
N HIS A 266 29.52 0.05 -3.70
CA HIS A 266 28.67 0.18 -2.51
C HIS A 266 27.92 1.51 -2.55
N TYR A 267 26.95 1.67 -1.66
CA TYR A 267 26.26 2.94 -1.45
C TYR A 267 27.14 3.87 -0.61
N ASP A 268 27.23 5.16 -0.98
CA ASP A 268 27.92 6.18 -0.18
C ASP A 268 27.20 6.40 1.15
N THR A 269 25.86 6.39 1.12
CA THR A 269 25.03 6.42 2.33
C THR A 269 23.81 5.51 2.17
N VAL A 270 23.45 4.86 3.27
CA VAL A 270 22.14 4.26 3.51
C VAL A 270 21.65 4.83 4.84
N SER A 271 20.47 5.43 4.87
CA SER A 271 19.98 6.14 6.07
C SER A 271 18.47 6.00 6.22
N ILE A 272 18.02 5.89 7.47
CA ILE A 272 16.59 6.01 7.79
C ILE A 272 16.23 7.50 7.81
N VAL A 273 15.13 7.84 7.14
CA VAL A 273 14.59 9.18 7.05
C VAL A 273 13.22 9.21 7.74
N GLY A 274 13.01 10.22 8.58
CA GLY A 274 11.85 10.28 9.48
C GLY A 274 12.05 9.50 10.78
N ALA A 275 10.97 9.29 11.52
CA ALA A 275 10.97 8.55 12.78
C ALA A 275 10.54 7.10 12.57
N LEU A 276 11.26 6.17 13.23
CA LEU A 276 10.79 4.79 13.41
C LEU A 276 9.62 4.75 14.42
N PRO A 277 8.86 3.63 14.48
CA PRO A 277 7.93 3.36 15.56
C PRO A 277 8.54 3.58 16.94
N SER A 278 7.74 4.09 17.87
CA SER A 278 8.21 4.41 19.22
C SER A 278 8.80 3.17 19.92
N GLY A 279 10.04 3.30 20.39
CA GLY A 279 10.80 2.21 21.01
C GLY A 279 11.70 1.42 20.05
N LEU A 280 11.71 1.72 18.75
CA LEU A 280 12.66 1.19 17.77
C LEU A 280 13.72 2.24 17.37
N ALA A 281 14.91 1.76 17.04
CA ALA A 281 16.02 2.54 16.53
C ALA A 281 16.73 1.81 15.39
N ALA A 282 17.37 2.56 14.49
CA ALA A 282 18.27 2.02 13.49
C ALA A 282 19.72 2.16 13.95
N SER A 283 20.57 1.17 13.64
CA SER A 283 22.01 1.37 13.66
C SER A 283 22.43 2.36 12.56
N ALA A 284 23.64 2.92 12.70
CA ALA A 284 24.32 3.44 11.51
C ALA A 284 24.45 2.33 10.46
N ALA A 285 24.48 2.71 9.18
CA ALA A 285 24.77 1.77 8.11
C ALA A 285 26.22 1.27 8.23
N ASN A 286 26.39 -0.04 8.15
CA ASN A 286 27.68 -0.71 8.25
C ASN A 286 27.99 -1.43 6.93
N TYR A 287 28.99 -0.93 6.20
CA TYR A 287 29.48 -1.58 4.98
C TYR A 287 30.46 -2.70 5.33
N ASP A 288 30.11 -3.93 4.95
CA ASP A 288 30.98 -5.10 4.99
C ASP A 288 31.62 -5.31 3.62
N ALA A 289 32.86 -4.83 3.49
CA ALA A 289 33.65 -4.94 2.26
C ALA A 289 34.06 -6.38 1.90
N THR A 290 33.96 -7.34 2.83
CA THR A 290 34.26 -8.76 2.57
C THR A 290 33.04 -9.49 2.05
N ALA A 291 31.84 -9.12 2.54
CA ALA A 291 30.57 -9.66 2.07
C ALA A 291 29.92 -8.84 0.94
N GLU A 292 30.55 -7.74 0.49
CA GLU A 292 30.07 -6.84 -0.57
C GLU A 292 28.63 -6.37 -0.32
N LYS A 293 28.35 -5.87 0.90
CA LYS A 293 26.99 -5.46 1.32
C LYS A 293 26.99 -4.36 2.39
N THR A 294 25.91 -3.60 2.43
CA THR A 294 25.63 -2.60 3.47
C THR A 294 24.49 -3.08 4.37
N ASP A 295 24.75 -3.13 5.68
CA ASP A 295 23.83 -3.61 6.70
C ASP A 295 23.26 -2.46 7.55
N VAL A 296 21.96 -2.51 7.85
CA VAL A 296 21.27 -1.62 8.80
C VAL A 296 20.43 -2.49 9.74
N ASN A 297 20.72 -2.46 11.04
CA ASN A 297 19.94 -3.18 12.04
C ASN A 297 18.83 -2.28 12.58
N ILE A 298 17.57 -2.73 12.51
CA ILE A 298 16.45 -2.13 13.24
C ILE A 298 16.27 -2.94 14.52
N THR A 299 16.43 -2.31 15.69
CA THR A 299 16.34 -2.99 16.98
C THR A 299 15.58 -2.15 18.01
N GLY A 300 15.10 -2.80 19.08
CA GLY A 300 14.51 -2.12 20.22
C GLY A 300 13.37 -2.91 20.84
N THR A 301 12.45 -2.21 21.51
CA THR A 301 11.24 -2.76 22.11
C THR A 301 10.10 -1.78 21.84
N PRO A 302 9.18 -2.07 20.88
CA PRO A 302 8.11 -1.15 20.53
C PRO A 302 7.21 -0.83 21.73
N THR A 303 6.86 0.45 21.93
CA THR A 303 6.02 0.89 23.05
C THR A 303 4.56 1.13 22.67
N ALA A 304 4.27 1.30 21.37
CA ALA A 304 2.92 1.52 20.85
C ALA A 304 2.60 0.52 19.74
N GLU A 305 1.39 -0.05 19.79
CA GLU A 305 0.86 -0.86 18.68
C GLU A 305 0.51 0.02 17.47
N GLY A 306 0.42 -0.59 16.29
CA GLY A 306 0.01 0.10 15.07
C GLY A 306 0.28 -0.71 13.82
N ILE A 307 -0.68 -0.70 12.90
CA ILE A 307 -0.60 -1.37 11.60
C ILE A 307 0.11 -0.50 10.56
N ASP A 308 0.97 -1.11 9.75
CA ASP A 308 1.70 -0.48 8.65
C ASP A 308 2.34 0.88 9.03
N GLN A 309 3.04 0.92 10.17
CA GLN A 309 3.75 2.12 10.59
C GLN A 309 4.88 2.42 9.60
N LEU A 310 4.94 3.68 9.16
CA LEU A 310 5.78 4.10 8.04
C LEU A 310 7.09 4.72 8.52
N PHE A 311 8.16 4.41 7.80
CA PHE A 311 9.43 5.14 7.82
C PHE A 311 10.05 5.07 6.43
N ASP A 312 10.92 6.00 6.08
CA ASP A 312 11.59 6.00 4.79
C ASP A 312 13.04 5.52 4.92
N ILE A 313 13.58 4.89 3.88
CA ILE A 313 15.00 4.60 3.74
C ILE A 313 15.55 5.28 2.48
N ASN A 314 16.67 5.98 2.63
CA ASN A 314 17.32 6.72 1.56
C ASN A 314 18.69 6.12 1.23
N PHE A 315 18.94 5.93 -0.07
CA PHE A 315 20.19 5.43 -0.63
C PHE A 315 20.82 6.50 -1.51
N THR A 316 22.12 6.76 -1.33
CA THR A 316 22.90 7.64 -2.23
C THR A 316 24.15 6.95 -2.74
N GLU A 317 24.51 7.19 -4.00
CA GLU A 317 25.82 6.86 -4.55
C GLU A 317 26.22 7.85 -5.66
N GLY A 318 27.42 8.43 -5.54
CA GLY A 318 27.84 9.65 -6.25
C GLY A 318 28.39 9.45 -7.66
N VAL A 319 28.94 8.28 -8.01
CA VAL A 319 29.50 8.03 -9.35
C VAL A 319 28.38 7.84 -10.37
N SER A 320 27.36 7.04 -10.04
CA SER A 320 26.15 6.91 -10.86
C SER A 320 25.15 8.05 -10.64
N LYS A 321 25.23 8.75 -9.50
CA LYS A 321 24.27 9.75 -9.00
C LYS A 321 22.93 9.14 -8.58
N LEU A 322 22.95 7.93 -8.05
CA LEU A 322 21.81 7.35 -7.37
C LEU A 322 21.44 8.25 -6.17
N ASN A 323 20.18 8.67 -6.11
CA ASN A 323 19.58 9.28 -4.92
C ASN A 323 18.10 8.89 -4.91
N ILE A 324 17.76 7.89 -4.10
CA ILE A 324 16.41 7.31 -4.05
C ILE A 324 15.95 7.14 -2.61
N THR A 325 14.71 7.50 -2.37
CA THR A 325 13.99 7.24 -1.11
C THR A 325 12.92 6.19 -1.36
N ILE A 326 12.75 5.26 -0.42
CA ILE A 326 11.76 4.18 -0.50
C ILE A 326 11.00 4.10 0.84
N PRO A 327 9.67 4.03 0.84
CA PRO A 327 8.91 3.87 2.06
C PRO A 327 8.97 2.41 2.50
N MET A 328 9.14 2.20 3.79
CA MET A 328 9.13 0.92 4.47
C MET A 328 7.94 0.85 5.42
N LEU A 329 7.46 -0.37 5.72
CA LEU A 329 6.36 -0.58 6.66
C LEU A 329 6.73 -1.60 7.73
N ILE A 330 6.16 -1.45 8.92
CA ILE A 330 6.24 -2.43 9.99
C ILE A 330 4.91 -2.47 10.77
N ASN A 331 4.45 -3.68 11.09
CA ASN A 331 3.37 -3.87 12.04
C ASN A 331 3.95 -3.98 13.45
N VAL A 332 3.34 -3.30 14.41
CA VAL A 332 3.52 -3.59 15.83
C VAL A 332 2.19 -4.11 16.35
N ASN A 333 2.11 -5.42 16.57
CA ASN A 333 0.93 -6.07 17.11
C ASN A 333 0.89 -5.96 18.64
N ALA A 334 -0.29 -6.11 19.23
CA ALA A 334 -0.48 -6.32 20.66
C ALA A 334 -1.38 -7.54 20.90
N TYR A 335 -1.51 -7.92 22.17
CA TYR A 335 -2.33 -9.03 22.59
C TYR A 335 -3.68 -8.60 23.15
N SER A 336 -4.59 -9.56 23.27
CA SER A 336 -5.88 -9.41 23.93
C SER A 336 -6.11 -10.41 25.07
N VAL A 337 -6.95 -10.01 26.02
CA VAL A 337 -7.54 -10.89 27.05
C VAL A 337 -9.06 -10.91 26.86
N GLU A 338 -9.59 -12.04 26.40
CA GLU A 338 -11.01 -12.27 26.15
C GLU A 338 -11.67 -12.96 27.35
N TYR A 339 -12.89 -12.56 27.71
CA TYR A 339 -13.67 -13.17 28.79
C TYR A 339 -14.75 -14.09 28.22
N MET A 340 -14.67 -15.38 28.54
CA MET A 340 -15.70 -16.37 28.19
C MET A 340 -16.39 -16.91 29.45
N ILE A 341 -17.69 -17.17 29.37
CA ILE A 341 -18.42 -17.90 30.42
C ILE A 341 -18.69 -19.33 29.98
N VAL A 342 -18.50 -20.27 30.90
CA VAL A 342 -18.72 -21.71 30.69
C VAL A 342 -19.98 -22.15 31.43
N GLY A 343 -20.97 -22.64 30.67
CA GLY A 343 -22.24 -23.13 31.20
C GLY A 343 -23.30 -22.02 31.26
N ASP A 344 -24.34 -22.26 32.06
CA ASP A 344 -25.47 -21.33 32.20
C ASP A 344 -25.07 -20.05 32.95
N THR A 345 -25.74 -18.95 32.65
CA THR A 345 -25.55 -17.64 33.31
C THR A 345 -26.83 -17.13 33.98
N PRO A 346 -26.72 -16.30 35.04
CA PRO A 346 -27.84 -15.52 35.53
C PRO A 346 -28.38 -14.59 34.43
N SER A 347 -29.71 -14.46 34.37
CA SER A 347 -30.38 -13.57 33.41
C SER A 347 -29.92 -12.12 33.58
N GLY A 348 -29.60 -11.44 32.46
CA GLY A 348 -29.09 -10.07 32.47
C GLY A 348 -27.59 -9.92 32.75
N TYR A 349 -26.86 -10.99 33.10
CA TYR A 349 -25.40 -10.92 33.22
C TYR A 349 -24.73 -10.91 31.83
N MET A 350 -23.81 -9.96 31.64
CA MET A 350 -22.89 -9.90 30.51
C MET A 350 -21.47 -10.09 31.02
N ALA A 351 -20.64 -10.81 30.25
CA ALA A 351 -19.21 -10.90 30.54
C ALA A 351 -18.53 -9.54 30.32
N PRO A 352 -17.39 -9.26 31.00
CA PRO A 352 -16.55 -8.11 30.71
C PRO A 352 -16.13 -8.03 29.24
N SER A 353 -15.82 -6.83 28.78
CA SER A 353 -15.33 -6.63 27.41
C SER A 353 -13.89 -7.13 27.26
N THR A 354 -13.54 -7.60 26.06
CA THR A 354 -12.16 -7.99 25.73
C THR A 354 -11.20 -6.82 25.94
N VAL A 355 -10.13 -7.04 26.71
CA VAL A 355 -9.04 -6.09 26.86
C VAL A 355 -8.13 -6.22 25.63
N THR A 356 -7.81 -5.12 24.96
CA THR A 356 -6.95 -5.07 23.77
C THR A 356 -5.76 -4.12 23.97
N GLY A 357 -4.79 -4.13 23.05
CA GLY A 357 -3.61 -3.26 23.13
C GLY A 357 -2.57 -3.68 24.18
N VAL A 358 -2.66 -4.91 24.69
CA VAL A 358 -1.81 -5.42 25.78
C VAL A 358 -0.43 -5.79 25.25
N GLY A 359 0.62 -5.22 25.85
CA GLY A 359 2.01 -5.53 25.51
C GLY A 359 2.45 -6.90 26.02
N TYR A 360 3.46 -7.48 25.36
CA TYR A 360 4.15 -8.68 25.82
C TYR A 360 4.73 -8.46 27.23
N GLY A 361 4.33 -9.31 28.17
CA GLY A 361 4.76 -9.22 29.57
C GLY A 361 3.98 -8.22 30.42
N GLU A 362 3.01 -7.49 29.84
CA GLU A 362 2.11 -6.64 30.64
C GLU A 362 1.18 -7.52 31.49
N THR A 363 0.88 -7.07 32.70
CA THR A 363 -0.04 -7.76 33.62
C THR A 363 -1.41 -7.08 33.57
N VAL A 364 -2.41 -7.81 33.09
CA VAL A 364 -3.81 -7.39 33.09
C VAL A 364 -4.46 -7.82 34.40
N THR A 365 -5.01 -6.86 35.15
CA THR A 365 -5.92 -7.17 36.26
C THR A 365 -7.29 -7.48 35.69
N LEU A 366 -7.87 -8.61 36.06
CA LEU A 366 -9.16 -9.06 35.54
C LEU A 366 -10.32 -8.30 36.21
N GLU A 367 -11.34 -7.96 35.44
CA GLU A 367 -12.53 -7.29 35.96
C GLU A 367 -13.27 -8.18 36.97
N ALA A 368 -13.64 -7.61 38.11
CA ALA A 368 -14.39 -8.32 39.14
C ALA A 368 -15.84 -8.56 38.70
N ALA A 369 -16.24 -9.82 38.60
CA ALA A 369 -17.65 -10.19 38.47
C ALA A 369 -18.35 -10.13 39.84
N PRO A 370 -19.68 -9.96 39.91
CA PRO A 370 -20.42 -10.03 41.18
C PRO A 370 -20.24 -11.39 41.85
N ASN A 371 -19.98 -11.41 43.16
CA ASN A 371 -19.78 -12.68 43.90
C ASN A 371 -21.03 -13.57 43.86
N SER A 372 -22.22 -12.97 43.91
CA SER A 372 -23.49 -13.68 43.78
C SER A 372 -24.59 -12.80 43.20
N ILE A 373 -25.59 -13.43 42.58
CA ILE A 373 -26.79 -12.80 42.00
C ILE A 373 -28.00 -13.69 42.30
N SER A 374 -29.00 -13.17 43.00
CA SER A 374 -30.28 -13.86 43.18
C SER A 374 -31.09 -13.83 41.88
N GLY A 375 -31.72 -14.95 41.52
CA GLY A 375 -32.48 -15.06 40.28
C GLY A 375 -33.12 -16.43 40.10
N GLN A 376 -33.62 -16.70 38.90
CA GLN A 376 -34.23 -17.99 38.58
C GLN A 376 -33.36 -18.82 37.63
N LYS A 377 -33.45 -20.14 37.77
CA LYS A 377 -33.03 -21.11 36.75
C LYS A 377 -34.21 -22.04 36.47
N ASN A 378 -34.68 -22.07 35.22
CA ASN A 378 -35.82 -22.90 34.79
C ASN A 378 -37.08 -22.73 35.68
N GLY A 379 -37.35 -21.50 36.16
CA GLY A 379 -38.49 -21.18 37.03
C GLY A 379 -38.28 -21.46 38.52
N VAL A 380 -37.16 -22.05 38.93
CA VAL A 380 -36.80 -22.26 40.35
C VAL A 380 -36.04 -21.03 40.85
N ASN A 381 -36.47 -20.45 41.97
CA ASN A 381 -35.75 -19.37 42.66
C ASN A 381 -34.45 -19.90 43.29
N GLY A 382 -33.40 -19.07 43.29
CA GLY A 382 -32.15 -19.39 43.93
C GLY A 382 -31.12 -18.28 43.82
N THR A 383 -29.88 -18.62 44.17
CA THR A 383 -28.72 -17.74 44.08
C THR A 383 -27.68 -18.35 43.15
N TRP A 384 -27.23 -17.55 42.18
CA TRP A 384 -26.06 -17.83 41.37
C TRP A 384 -24.81 -17.33 42.09
N GLU A 385 -23.79 -18.16 42.22
CA GLU A 385 -22.47 -17.79 42.76
C GLU A 385 -21.43 -17.85 41.64
N PHE A 386 -20.53 -16.86 41.58
CA PHE A 386 -19.46 -16.85 40.59
C PHE A 386 -18.25 -17.65 41.08
N SER A 387 -17.79 -18.62 40.29
CA SER A 387 -16.63 -19.45 40.63
C SER A 387 -15.31 -18.67 40.67
N GLY A 388 -15.22 -17.50 40.01
CA GLY A 388 -13.99 -16.78 39.74
C GLY A 388 -13.53 -16.98 38.28
N TRP A 389 -12.53 -16.20 37.87
CA TRP A 389 -11.87 -16.32 36.57
C TRP A 389 -10.71 -17.33 36.64
N SER A 390 -10.49 -18.07 35.56
CA SER A 390 -9.36 -19.00 35.39
C SER A 390 -8.84 -18.98 33.94
N THR A 391 -7.57 -19.28 33.73
CA THR A 391 -7.01 -19.55 32.38
C THR A 391 -7.21 -21.00 31.92
N ASP A 392 -7.64 -21.91 32.82
CA ASP A 392 -7.97 -23.30 32.51
C ASP A 392 -9.51 -23.50 32.53
N ARG A 393 -10.07 -23.64 31.32
CA ARG A 393 -11.49 -23.89 31.07
C ARG A 393 -12.06 -25.09 31.84
N ASN A 394 -11.25 -26.10 32.14
CA ASN A 394 -11.70 -27.35 32.75
C ASN A 394 -11.53 -27.37 34.27
N ASN A 395 -10.69 -26.49 34.83
CA ASN A 395 -10.33 -26.47 36.25
C ASN A 395 -10.66 -25.14 36.95
N ILE A 396 -11.69 -24.43 36.49
CA ILE A 396 -12.04 -23.06 36.92
C ILE A 396 -12.14 -22.91 38.45
N SER A 397 -12.68 -23.91 39.15
CA SER A 397 -12.87 -23.87 40.61
C SER A 397 -11.56 -23.96 41.42
N THR A 398 -10.47 -24.48 40.84
CA THR A 398 -9.19 -24.72 41.52
C THR A 398 -8.04 -23.86 40.99
N THR A 399 -8.17 -23.27 39.80
CA THR A 399 -7.13 -22.49 39.10
C THR A 399 -7.48 -21.00 38.98
N LYS A 400 -8.03 -20.43 40.05
CA LYS A 400 -8.54 -19.06 40.07
C LYS A 400 -7.41 -18.03 39.95
N VAL A 401 -7.60 -17.04 39.09
CA VAL A 401 -6.67 -15.92 38.91
C VAL A 401 -7.41 -14.58 38.97
N THR A 402 -6.72 -13.55 39.49
CA THR A 402 -7.17 -12.15 39.46
C THR A 402 -6.33 -11.29 38.51
N THR A 403 -5.21 -11.81 38.04
CA THR A 403 -4.29 -11.17 37.10
C THR A 403 -3.78 -12.18 36.07
N VAL A 404 -3.47 -11.70 34.86
CA VAL A 404 -2.86 -12.49 33.78
C VAL A 404 -1.61 -11.76 33.29
N ASN A 405 -0.48 -12.45 33.27
CA ASN A 405 0.72 -11.98 32.56
C ASN A 405 0.59 -12.37 31.09
N VAL A 406 0.51 -11.39 30.20
CA VAL A 406 0.09 -11.60 28.81
C VAL A 406 1.31 -11.75 27.89
N THR A 407 1.59 -12.99 27.47
CA THR A 407 2.63 -13.32 26.47
C THR A 407 2.05 -13.72 25.11
N GLN A 408 0.73 -13.86 25.03
CA GLN A 408 -0.06 -14.22 23.85
C GLN A 408 -1.53 -13.82 24.07
N ASN A 409 -2.33 -13.83 23.00
CA ASN A 409 -3.79 -13.74 23.13
C ASN A 409 -4.28 -14.85 24.08
N THR A 410 -5.05 -14.45 25.09
CA THR A 410 -5.44 -15.31 26.21
C THR A 410 -6.95 -15.22 26.42
N VAL A 411 -7.58 -16.36 26.66
CA VAL A 411 -8.99 -16.43 27.07
C VAL A 411 -9.03 -16.75 28.56
N VAL A 412 -9.81 -15.98 29.32
CA VAL A 412 -10.15 -16.29 30.71
C VAL A 412 -11.58 -16.78 30.81
N TYR A 413 -11.77 -17.85 31.57
CA TYR A 413 -13.01 -18.59 31.72
C TYR A 413 -13.62 -18.32 33.10
N GLY A 414 -14.85 -17.85 33.10
CA GLY A 414 -15.71 -17.73 34.28
C GLY A 414 -16.78 -18.82 34.27
N GLN A 415 -17.33 -19.13 35.44
CA GLN A 415 -18.46 -20.04 35.57
C GLN A 415 -19.39 -19.57 36.68
N TRP A 416 -20.69 -19.71 36.46
CA TRP A 416 -21.71 -19.48 37.48
C TRP A 416 -22.28 -20.82 37.97
N ILE A 417 -22.45 -20.94 39.29
CA ILE A 417 -23.05 -22.12 39.94
C ILE A 417 -24.37 -21.69 40.55
N PHE A 418 -25.47 -22.32 40.14
CA PHE A 418 -26.80 -22.07 40.70
C PHE A 418 -27.08 -22.96 41.92
N LYS A 419 -27.51 -22.34 43.02
CA LYS A 419 -28.06 -23.01 44.20
C LYS A 419 -29.52 -22.62 44.35
N ALA A 420 -30.43 -23.59 44.28
CA ALA A 420 -31.85 -23.36 44.52
C ALA A 420 -32.10 -22.98 45.98
N ASP A 421 -33.09 -22.11 46.22
CA ASP A 421 -33.52 -21.80 47.58
C ASP A 421 -34.17 -23.03 48.23
N SER A 422 -33.95 -23.23 49.53
CA SER A 422 -34.42 -24.41 50.28
C SER A 422 -35.94 -24.46 50.53
N THR A 423 -36.73 -23.64 49.83
CA THR A 423 -38.19 -23.54 49.95
C THR A 423 -38.89 -23.90 48.64
N SER A 424 -39.01 -25.20 48.37
CA SER A 424 -39.84 -25.73 47.28
C SER A 424 -40.53 -27.05 47.66
N SER A 425 -41.24 -27.02 48.79
CA SER A 425 -42.23 -28.03 49.18
C SER A 425 -43.50 -27.38 49.72
N ALA A 426 -44.05 -26.43 48.96
CA ALA A 426 -45.44 -26.01 49.12
C ALA A 426 -46.34 -27.02 48.37
N THR A 427 -46.61 -28.15 49.01
CA THR A 427 -47.51 -29.18 48.49
C THR A 427 -48.90 -28.59 48.32
N VAL A 428 -49.34 -28.34 47.08
CA VAL A 428 -50.72 -27.92 46.81
C VAL A 428 -51.63 -29.12 47.02
N THR A 429 -52.25 -29.19 48.20
CA THR A 429 -53.28 -30.19 48.52
C THR A 429 -54.46 -30.05 47.55
N PRO A 430 -54.85 -31.10 46.80
CA PRO A 430 -56.07 -31.06 46.01
C PRO A 430 -57.27 -31.08 46.97
N ALA A 431 -58.03 -30.00 47.03
CA ALA A 431 -59.30 -29.96 47.75
C ALA A 431 -60.30 -30.91 47.07
N SER A 432 -60.82 -31.89 47.82
CA SER A 432 -61.75 -32.90 47.34
C SER A 432 -63.17 -32.32 47.17
N GLY A 433 -63.47 -31.85 45.95
CA GLY A 433 -64.82 -31.42 45.55
C GLY A 433 -65.62 -32.54 44.88
N ASN A 434 -66.30 -33.37 45.66
CA ASN A 434 -67.06 -34.50 45.15
C ASN A 434 -68.53 -34.14 44.86
N SER A 435 -68.93 -34.09 43.58
CA SER A 435 -70.33 -34.32 43.19
C SER A 435 -70.47 -34.66 41.71
N SER A 436 -70.84 -35.90 41.41
CA SER A 436 -71.43 -36.28 40.12
C SER A 436 -72.95 -36.16 40.19
N ARG A 437 -73.59 -35.71 39.09
CA ARG A 437 -74.97 -36.06 38.68
C ARG A 437 -75.31 -35.51 37.30
N ASN A 438 -75.52 -36.44 36.36
CA ASN A 438 -76.36 -36.42 35.15
C ASN A 438 -76.85 -35.07 34.58
N SER A 439 -76.66 -34.87 33.26
CA SER A 439 -77.74 -35.10 32.27
C SER A 439 -77.24 -35.01 30.81
N ALA A 440 -78.05 -35.56 29.89
CA ALA A 440 -77.71 -35.85 28.50
C ALA A 440 -77.89 -34.64 27.54
N PRO A 441 -77.53 -34.74 26.23
CA PRO A 441 -77.27 -33.58 25.38
C PRO A 441 -78.50 -33.06 24.61
N ALA A 442 -78.44 -31.80 24.19
CA ALA A 442 -79.28 -31.24 23.14
C ALA A 442 -78.47 -30.24 22.27
N ALA A 443 -78.84 -30.12 21.00
CA ALA A 443 -78.00 -29.52 19.98
C ALA A 443 -78.38 -28.08 19.60
N ASN A 444 -77.44 -27.44 18.87
CA ASN A 444 -77.71 -26.49 17.79
C ASN A 444 -78.22 -25.09 18.16
N THR A 445 -77.37 -24.06 17.98
CA THR A 445 -77.59 -23.04 16.94
C THR A 445 -76.38 -22.12 16.75
N VAL A 446 -76.33 -21.46 15.59
CA VAL A 446 -75.19 -20.72 15.05
C VAL A 446 -75.43 -19.21 15.15
N SER A 447 -74.43 -18.41 15.58
CA SER A 447 -74.02 -17.19 14.84
C SER A 447 -72.75 -16.49 15.36
N LYS A 448 -71.72 -16.55 14.51
CA LYS A 448 -70.99 -15.40 13.92
C LYS A 448 -70.41 -14.31 14.85
N HIS A 449 -69.07 -14.24 14.87
CA HIS A 449 -68.39 -13.28 13.99
C HIS A 449 -67.03 -13.75 13.45
N LYS A 450 -66.72 -13.30 12.22
CA LYS A 450 -65.44 -13.41 11.51
C LYS A 450 -64.37 -12.52 12.20
N VAL A 451 -63.06 -12.58 11.94
CA VAL A 451 -62.38 -12.36 10.63
C VAL A 451 -61.05 -13.13 10.51
N HIS A 452 -60.65 -13.37 9.26
CA HIS A 452 -59.50 -14.14 8.81
C HIS A 452 -58.14 -13.56 9.20
N ARG A 453 -57.13 -14.44 9.33
CA ARG A 453 -55.73 -14.06 9.15
C ARG A 453 -55.44 -13.82 7.67
N HIS A 454 -54.75 -12.72 7.38
CA HIS A 454 -54.03 -12.45 6.13
C HIS A 454 -52.69 -11.82 6.51
N GLY A 455 -51.59 -12.29 5.92
CA GLY A 455 -50.48 -11.38 5.60
C GLY A 455 -50.70 -10.78 4.21
N PRO A 456 -49.72 -10.11 3.57
CA PRO A 456 -48.32 -9.89 4.01
C PRO A 456 -47.83 -8.43 3.76
N LYS A 457 -46.49 -8.21 3.78
CA LYS A 457 -45.73 -7.07 3.19
C LYS A 457 -45.76 -5.72 3.96
N THR A 458 -44.76 -4.81 3.90
CA THR A 458 -43.37 -4.76 3.34
C THR A 458 -42.63 -3.53 3.89
N GLY A 459 -41.28 -3.56 3.94
CA GLY A 459 -40.38 -2.39 4.10
C GLY A 459 -40.37 -1.71 5.48
N ASP A 460 -39.44 -0.83 5.88
CA ASP A 460 -38.16 -0.36 5.30
C ASP A 460 -37.52 0.66 6.32
N SER A 461 -36.22 0.98 6.44
CA SER A 461 -34.95 0.58 5.80
C SER A 461 -33.73 0.77 6.76
N ASN A 462 -32.52 0.35 6.35
CA ASN A 462 -31.15 0.90 6.61
C ASN A 462 -30.60 1.26 8.02
N ASP A 463 -29.50 0.59 8.40
CA ASP A 463 -28.16 1.12 8.79
C ASP A 463 -27.29 -0.08 9.23
N ILE A 464 -26.23 -0.52 8.52
CA ILE A 464 -24.88 0.06 8.32
C ILE A 464 -24.19 0.48 9.63
N GLY A 465 -23.28 -0.37 10.11
CA GLY A 465 -22.27 0.01 11.11
C GLY A 465 -21.73 -1.15 11.95
N GLY A 466 -20.50 -1.60 11.68
CA GLY A 466 -19.69 -2.34 12.66
C GLY A 466 -19.21 -3.75 12.28
N TYR A 467 -17.91 -3.84 11.99
CA TYR A 467 -16.99 -4.94 12.31
C TYR A 467 -17.45 -6.41 12.17
N LEU A 468 -17.00 -7.05 11.09
CA LEU A 468 -16.71 -8.49 11.09
C LEU A 468 -15.53 -8.80 10.15
N LEU A 469 -14.32 -8.70 10.68
CA LEU A 469 -13.08 -9.06 9.97
C LEU A 469 -12.03 -9.57 10.99
N VAL A 470 -12.07 -10.87 11.30
CA VAL A 470 -10.97 -11.59 11.97
C VAL A 470 -10.71 -12.88 11.20
N LEU A 471 -9.43 -13.12 10.93
CA LEU A 471 -8.93 -14.19 10.06
C LEU A 471 -8.86 -15.54 10.78
N GLY A 472 -9.10 -16.62 10.04
CA GLY A 472 -8.86 -18.00 10.46
C GLY A 472 -8.02 -18.76 9.44
N VAL A 473 -6.77 -18.34 9.21
CA VAL A 473 -5.83 -19.05 8.31
C VAL A 473 -4.92 -19.96 9.14
N ALA A 474 -5.28 -21.24 9.23
CA ALA A 474 -4.44 -22.27 9.84
C ALA A 474 -3.53 -22.93 8.78
N SER A 475 -2.27 -22.50 8.71
CA SER A 475 -1.25 -23.10 7.84
C SER A 475 -0.48 -24.19 8.59
N ALA A 476 -0.79 -25.46 8.32
CA ALA A 476 -0.03 -26.59 8.83
C ALA A 476 1.18 -26.90 7.93
N MET A 477 2.38 -26.54 8.39
CA MET A 477 3.63 -27.04 7.80
C MET A 477 3.91 -28.45 8.34
N LEU A 478 3.84 -29.48 7.49
CA LEU A 478 4.45 -30.79 7.76
C LEU A 478 5.45 -31.12 6.66
N ALA A 479 6.74 -31.08 6.99
CA ALA A 479 7.79 -31.53 6.09
C ALA A 479 8.07 -33.02 6.30
N VAL A 480 7.93 -33.84 5.25
CA VAL A 480 8.54 -35.17 5.19
C VAL A 480 9.30 -35.32 3.88
N VAL A 481 10.59 -35.59 4.00
CA VAL A 481 11.52 -35.81 2.89
C VAL A 481 11.30 -37.17 2.26
N SER A 482 11.29 -37.25 0.92
CA SER A 482 11.87 -38.41 0.25
C SER A 482 12.54 -38.04 -1.08
N LYS A 483 13.83 -38.36 -1.20
CA LYS A 483 14.55 -38.38 -2.48
C LYS A 483 14.09 -39.59 -3.28
N ARG A 484 14.00 -39.47 -4.61
CA ARG A 484 14.57 -40.47 -5.54
C ARG A 484 14.79 -39.90 -6.94
N LYS A 485 15.91 -40.31 -7.55
CA LYS A 485 16.27 -40.08 -8.95
C LYS A 485 15.34 -40.87 -9.87
N ALA A 486 15.12 -40.41 -11.10
CA ALA A 486 15.65 -41.06 -12.31
C ALA A 486 15.30 -40.28 -13.59
N ASN A 487 16.25 -40.30 -14.54
CA ASN A 487 16.17 -39.89 -15.95
C ASN A 487 15.93 -38.39 -16.24
#